data_AF-A0A955VKL7-F1
#
_entry.id   AF-A0A955VKL7-F1
#
_cell.length_a   1.000
_cell.length_b   1.000
_cell.length_c   1.000
_cell.angle_alpha   90.00
_cell.angle_beta   90.00
_cell.angle_gamma   90.00
#
_symmetry.space_group_name_H-M   'P 1'
#
loop_
_entity.id
_entity.type
_entity.pdbx_description
1 polymer ?
#
loop_
_entity_poly.entity_id
_entity_poly.type
_entity_poly.pdbx_seq_one_letter_code
_entity_poly.pdbx_strand_id
1 'polypeptide(L)'
;MITTVEITALEKSLKRTPEDVPLLEQLVRIHEQRREWPQVVNRMLDLATYHPDPSYQMQVLRNAAEVTYSLLQDPVAAMAMYSQVVKRDPTNTELTLKLLGMQIETGHFEAATRLLEELTERDDDPRRASKYLYTLGVIRRDHIGDDEAALTAFNHALDKLPARVKAFDAIVAILGKRGDWRRLVESYQTMISRYLSAAASVSLIAEHYETLGDLYETKLQDRAAAVDAFELAMRFDPERVHLLDRVQQNQERLGVGIEQIASAIRRKIHAQPDNIALYVELFEFFHSRGDMQRAFAVANVLVAFNQATHPMIALYKKHRGQRLRAPERPLSADDWAALQPDGWDHQLGRFFELAMPLVQQTYVEPPSGQREKVEIGQCEVLRDALQIVSRLLQIAVETVYTHRTLESVSLTLRDPSAITVGAPFCNAESQLAETTWEIARALSYLRPRLFITLAIPEDVRRDLVLAAAYPERDCPVSLLPGYHYDEFCRAFEGALTSGSIDANEWSELRPHLLQADLDAWQIRAEMLASRVGLLACGDVTLALNGLRRRRVPFSSASPLQLMRDVVTFSIGENYMQLRLQLLGLA
;
A
#
# COMPACT_ATOMS: atom_id res chain seq x y z
N MET A 1 -64.21 60.05 -30.78
CA MET A 1 -63.18 60.15 -29.72
C MET A 1 -63.91 60.46 -28.44
N ILE A 2 -63.91 59.53 -27.47
CA ILE A 2 -64.48 59.76 -26.15
C ILE A 2 -63.68 60.90 -25.51
N THR A 3 -64.37 61.92 -25.00
CA THR A 3 -63.74 63.12 -24.44
C THR A 3 -63.23 62.83 -23.02
N THR A 4 -62.20 63.55 -22.57
CA THR A 4 -61.66 63.41 -21.21
C THR A 4 -62.73 63.62 -20.13
N VAL A 5 -63.75 64.45 -20.42
CA VAL A 5 -64.91 64.72 -19.56
C VAL A 5 -65.80 63.49 -19.39
N GLU A 6 -66.04 62.71 -20.45
CA GLU A 6 -66.81 61.47 -20.40
C GLU A 6 -66.09 60.39 -19.58
N ILE A 7 -64.77 60.31 -19.67
CA ILE A 7 -63.95 59.39 -18.86
C ILE A 7 -64.03 59.74 -17.38
N THR A 8 -63.92 61.03 -17.03
CA THR A 8 -64.03 61.47 -15.63
C THR A 8 -65.44 61.19 -15.06
N ALA A 9 -66.47 61.27 -15.88
CA ALA A 9 -67.83 60.90 -15.49
C ALA A 9 -67.98 59.39 -15.25
N LEU A 10 -67.39 58.55 -16.11
CA LEU A 10 -67.37 57.09 -15.96
C LEU A 10 -66.56 56.67 -14.72
N GLU A 11 -65.39 57.26 -14.47
CA GLU A 11 -64.60 57.02 -13.25
C GLU A 11 -65.34 57.43 -11.97
N LYS A 12 -66.10 58.52 -12.02
CA LYS A 12 -66.94 58.96 -10.89
C LYS A 12 -68.12 58.02 -10.66
N SER A 13 -68.66 57.41 -11.72
CA SER A 13 -69.67 56.35 -11.62
C SER A 13 -69.09 55.09 -10.97
N LEU A 14 -67.89 54.68 -11.39
CA LEU A 14 -67.19 53.54 -10.82
C LEU A 14 -66.92 53.69 -9.31
N LYS A 15 -66.65 54.91 -8.82
CA LYS A 15 -66.51 55.16 -7.37
C LYS A 15 -67.79 54.88 -6.56
N ARG A 16 -68.96 54.90 -7.19
CA ARG A 16 -70.25 54.60 -6.55
C ARG A 16 -70.60 53.12 -6.64
N THR A 17 -70.17 52.46 -7.70
CA THR A 17 -70.38 51.02 -7.96
C THR A 17 -69.06 50.38 -8.41
N PRO A 18 -68.14 50.07 -7.47
CA PRO A 18 -66.82 49.54 -7.81
C PRO A 18 -66.83 48.15 -8.47
N GLU A 19 -67.91 47.40 -8.28
CA GLU A 19 -68.12 46.03 -8.76
C GLU A 19 -68.80 45.94 -10.15
N ASP A 20 -69.04 47.08 -10.82
CA ASP A 20 -69.65 47.12 -12.16
C ASP A 20 -68.66 46.62 -13.24
N VAL A 21 -68.69 45.32 -13.50
CA VAL A 21 -67.81 44.63 -14.44
C VAL A 21 -67.90 45.19 -15.88
N PRO A 22 -69.09 45.38 -16.49
CA PRO A 22 -69.18 46.00 -17.82
C PRO A 22 -68.54 47.39 -17.89
N LEU A 23 -68.72 48.21 -16.86
CA LEU A 23 -68.09 49.53 -16.78
C LEU A 23 -66.56 49.44 -16.68
N LEU A 24 -66.05 48.50 -15.91
CA LEU A 24 -64.62 48.23 -15.79
C LEU A 24 -64.00 47.78 -17.12
N GLU A 25 -64.64 46.85 -17.85
CA GLU A 25 -64.18 46.41 -19.19
C GLU A 25 -64.17 47.56 -20.19
N GLN A 26 -65.20 48.41 -20.16
CA GLN A 26 -65.27 49.60 -21.00
C GLN A 26 -64.13 50.57 -20.67
N LEU A 27 -63.84 50.80 -19.39
CA LEU A 27 -62.75 51.67 -18.95
C LEU A 27 -61.37 51.12 -19.34
N VAL A 28 -61.14 49.81 -19.24
CA VAL A 28 -59.90 49.17 -19.73
C VAL A 28 -59.69 49.48 -21.22
N ARG A 29 -60.70 49.24 -22.06
CA ARG A 29 -60.60 49.51 -23.52
C ARG A 29 -60.34 50.99 -23.82
N ILE A 30 -60.96 51.89 -23.07
CA ILE A 30 -60.77 53.33 -23.25
C ILE A 30 -59.33 53.75 -22.87
N HIS A 31 -58.82 53.30 -21.73
CA HIS A 31 -57.46 53.61 -21.30
C HIS A 31 -56.41 52.95 -22.21
N GLU A 32 -56.66 51.74 -22.72
CA GLU A 32 -55.80 51.07 -23.71
C GLU A 32 -55.68 51.87 -25.02
N GLN A 33 -56.82 52.36 -25.56
CA GLN A 33 -56.83 53.20 -26.77
C GLN A 33 -56.04 54.51 -26.59
N ARG A 34 -56.02 55.04 -25.36
CA ARG A 34 -55.27 56.25 -25.00
C ARG A 34 -53.83 55.97 -24.56
N ARG A 35 -53.42 54.69 -24.50
CA ARG A 35 -52.11 54.24 -24.01
C ARG A 35 -51.81 54.69 -22.58
N GLU A 36 -52.85 54.81 -21.75
CA GLU A 36 -52.79 55.16 -20.33
C GLU A 36 -52.53 53.89 -19.49
N TRP A 37 -51.37 53.26 -19.68
CA TRP A 37 -51.04 51.93 -19.15
C TRP A 37 -51.18 51.77 -17.62
N PRO A 38 -50.83 52.75 -16.76
CA PRO A 38 -51.07 52.63 -15.32
C PRO A 38 -52.55 52.51 -14.97
N GLN A 39 -53.41 53.24 -15.67
CA GLN A 39 -54.86 53.19 -15.50
C GLN A 39 -55.41 51.88 -16.04
N VAL A 40 -54.90 51.37 -17.17
CA VAL A 40 -55.21 50.03 -17.68
C VAL A 40 -54.96 48.98 -16.61
N VAL A 41 -53.76 48.93 -16.03
CA VAL A 41 -53.40 47.95 -14.99
C VAL A 41 -54.30 48.09 -13.77
N ASN A 42 -54.55 49.30 -13.27
CA ASN A 42 -55.44 49.50 -12.11
C ASN A 42 -56.86 48.94 -12.36
N ARG A 43 -57.44 49.21 -13.53
CA ARG A 43 -58.78 48.70 -13.87
C ARG A 43 -58.79 47.19 -14.12
N MET A 44 -57.69 46.63 -14.65
CA MET A 44 -57.54 45.18 -14.75
C MET A 44 -57.41 44.52 -13.37
N LEU A 45 -56.76 45.14 -12.39
CA LEU A 45 -56.73 44.63 -11.02
C LEU A 45 -58.11 44.68 -10.34
N ASP A 46 -58.88 45.74 -10.59
CA ASP A 46 -60.29 45.82 -10.15
C ASP A 46 -61.12 44.67 -10.78
N LEU A 47 -60.97 44.43 -12.09
CA LEU A 47 -61.62 43.29 -12.78
C LEU A 47 -61.18 41.95 -12.19
N ALA A 48 -59.89 41.76 -11.90
CA ALA A 48 -59.38 40.55 -11.28
C ALA A 48 -59.92 40.33 -9.84
N THR A 49 -60.42 41.39 -9.19
CA THR A 49 -60.99 41.35 -7.84
C THR A 49 -62.50 41.12 -7.86
N TYR A 50 -63.24 41.80 -8.73
CA TYR A 50 -64.71 41.85 -8.69
C TYR A 50 -65.42 40.96 -9.73
N HIS A 51 -64.71 40.44 -10.74
CA HIS A 51 -65.34 39.61 -11.76
C HIS A 51 -65.89 38.28 -11.16
N PRO A 52 -67.10 37.82 -11.49
CA PRO A 52 -67.70 36.64 -10.86
C PRO A 52 -67.06 35.29 -11.27
N ASP A 53 -66.44 35.22 -12.45
CA ASP A 53 -65.73 34.01 -12.93
C ASP A 53 -64.25 34.00 -12.49
N PRO A 54 -63.82 33.02 -11.66
CA PRO A 54 -62.42 32.86 -11.25
C PRO A 54 -61.43 32.64 -12.40
N SER A 55 -61.86 32.03 -13.50
CA SER A 55 -61.01 31.77 -14.67
C SER A 55 -60.66 33.09 -15.36
N TYR A 56 -61.67 33.95 -15.52
CA TYR A 56 -61.49 35.29 -16.06
C TYR A 56 -60.68 36.19 -15.12
N GLN A 57 -60.93 36.15 -13.81
CA GLN A 57 -60.09 36.85 -12.82
C GLN A 57 -58.62 36.48 -13.02
N MET A 58 -58.34 35.20 -13.28
CA MET A 58 -56.99 34.70 -13.45
C MET A 58 -56.35 35.16 -14.77
N GLN A 59 -57.11 35.14 -15.86
CA GLN A 59 -56.67 35.64 -17.15
C GLN A 59 -56.36 37.15 -17.11
N VAL A 60 -57.23 37.93 -16.47
CA VAL A 60 -57.04 39.38 -16.36
C VAL A 60 -55.83 39.71 -15.49
N LEU A 61 -55.63 39.01 -14.38
CA LEU A 61 -54.45 39.23 -13.52
C LEU A 61 -53.15 38.87 -14.26
N ARG A 62 -53.13 37.80 -15.07
CA ARG A 62 -52.01 37.46 -15.95
C ARG A 62 -51.72 38.58 -16.95
N ASN A 63 -52.76 39.10 -17.60
CA ASN A 63 -52.60 40.16 -18.59
C ASN A 63 -52.15 41.48 -17.94
N ALA A 64 -52.65 41.81 -16.74
CA ALA A 64 -52.20 42.96 -15.97
C ALA A 64 -50.70 42.85 -15.63
N ALA A 65 -50.25 41.66 -15.23
CA ALA A 65 -48.84 41.39 -14.98
C ALA A 65 -47.97 41.55 -16.23
N GLU A 66 -48.44 41.08 -17.39
CA GLU A 66 -47.72 41.20 -18.68
C GLU A 66 -47.63 42.66 -19.14
N VAL A 67 -48.70 43.45 -19.02
CA VAL A 67 -48.69 44.90 -19.29
C VAL A 67 -47.73 45.62 -18.35
N THR A 68 -47.74 45.24 -17.07
CA THR A 68 -46.83 45.82 -16.06
C THR A 68 -45.36 45.52 -16.38
N TYR A 69 -45.07 44.30 -16.81
CA TYR A 69 -43.71 43.91 -17.20
C TYR A 69 -43.25 44.59 -18.49
N SER A 70 -44.05 44.51 -19.57
CA SER A 70 -43.63 44.89 -20.92
C SER A 70 -43.79 46.39 -21.21
N LEU A 71 -44.86 47.02 -20.73
CA LEU A 71 -45.23 48.40 -21.07
C LEU A 71 -44.92 49.38 -19.95
N LEU A 72 -45.07 48.98 -18.69
CA LEU A 72 -44.69 49.81 -17.54
C LEU A 72 -43.23 49.62 -17.12
N GLN A 73 -42.56 48.56 -17.60
CA GLN A 73 -41.18 48.22 -17.26
C GLN A 73 -40.95 48.12 -15.74
N ASP A 74 -41.97 47.64 -15.01
CA ASP A 74 -41.91 47.41 -13.56
C ASP A 74 -41.91 45.90 -13.26
N PRO A 75 -40.72 45.25 -13.29
CA PRO A 75 -40.61 43.82 -13.09
C PRO A 75 -40.94 43.39 -11.65
N VAL A 76 -40.81 44.29 -10.66
CA VAL A 76 -41.11 43.97 -9.25
C VAL A 76 -42.63 43.89 -9.04
N ALA A 77 -43.38 44.87 -9.55
CA ALA A 77 -44.83 44.84 -9.49
C ALA A 77 -45.41 43.68 -10.32
N ALA A 78 -44.85 43.42 -11.50
CA ALA A 78 -45.26 42.28 -12.33
C ALA A 78 -44.99 40.94 -11.63
N MET A 79 -43.84 40.76 -10.98
CA MET A 79 -43.50 39.55 -10.22
C MET A 79 -44.50 39.27 -9.10
N ALA A 80 -44.95 40.31 -8.36
CA ALA A 80 -45.95 40.15 -7.31
C ALA A 80 -47.30 39.65 -7.86
N MET A 81 -47.70 40.14 -9.04
CA MET A 81 -48.92 39.67 -9.73
C MET A 81 -48.76 38.24 -10.24
N TYR A 82 -47.64 37.90 -10.90
CA TYR A 82 -47.35 36.54 -11.35
C TYR A 82 -47.26 35.54 -10.19
N SER A 83 -46.74 35.95 -9.02
CA SER A 83 -46.70 35.09 -7.82
C SER A 83 -48.11 34.70 -7.35
N GLN A 84 -49.07 35.61 -7.44
CA GLN A 84 -50.48 35.29 -7.13
C GLN A 84 -51.08 34.34 -8.16
N VAL A 85 -50.74 34.51 -9.44
CA VAL A 85 -51.20 33.63 -10.52
C VAL A 85 -50.68 32.21 -10.33
N VAL A 86 -49.37 32.04 -10.10
CA VAL A 86 -48.74 30.73 -9.90
C VAL A 86 -49.23 30.03 -8.63
N LYS A 87 -49.53 30.78 -7.55
CA LYS A 87 -50.14 30.19 -6.34
C LYS A 87 -51.52 29.59 -6.57
N ARG A 88 -52.30 30.14 -7.51
CA ARG A 88 -53.66 29.68 -7.83
C ARG A 88 -53.66 28.55 -8.86
N ASP A 89 -52.71 28.58 -9.79
CA ASP A 89 -52.51 27.53 -10.80
C ASP A 89 -51.05 27.03 -10.78
N PRO A 90 -50.68 26.19 -9.80
CA PRO A 90 -49.30 25.72 -9.66
C PRO A 90 -48.88 24.79 -10.79
N THR A 91 -49.82 24.15 -11.51
CA THR A 91 -49.52 23.18 -12.58
C THR A 91 -49.11 23.84 -13.88
N ASN A 92 -49.35 25.14 -14.04
CA ASN A 92 -48.96 25.87 -15.22
C ASN A 92 -47.46 26.19 -15.25
N THR A 93 -46.70 25.29 -15.86
CA THR A 93 -45.24 25.40 -15.97
C THR A 93 -44.78 26.66 -16.71
N GLU A 94 -45.53 27.12 -17.71
CA GLU A 94 -45.19 28.35 -18.46
C GLU A 94 -45.16 29.57 -17.54
N LEU A 95 -46.19 29.70 -16.70
CA LEU A 95 -46.31 30.80 -15.74
C LEU A 95 -45.26 30.72 -14.64
N THR A 96 -44.98 29.51 -14.15
CA THR A 96 -43.91 29.28 -13.17
C THR A 96 -42.54 29.66 -13.73
N LEU A 97 -42.25 29.34 -14.99
CA LEU A 97 -41.00 29.73 -15.66
C LEU A 97 -40.90 31.24 -15.91
N LYS A 98 -42.02 31.91 -16.24
CA LYS A 98 -42.06 33.38 -16.33
C LYS A 98 -41.75 34.03 -14.97
N LEU A 99 -42.39 33.55 -13.90
CA LEU A 99 -42.13 34.01 -12.54
C LEU A 99 -40.66 33.79 -12.13
N LEU A 100 -40.11 32.62 -12.44
CA LEU A 100 -38.70 32.31 -12.19
C LEU A 100 -37.76 33.31 -12.89
N GLY A 101 -38.01 33.61 -14.18
CA GLY A 101 -37.24 34.60 -14.92
C GLY A 101 -37.26 35.98 -14.26
N MET A 102 -38.44 36.43 -13.84
CA MET A 102 -38.61 37.72 -13.14
C MET A 102 -37.91 37.72 -11.77
N GLN A 103 -37.97 36.63 -11.01
CA GLN A 103 -37.29 36.52 -9.73
C GLN A 103 -35.77 36.62 -9.89
N ILE A 104 -35.20 36.00 -10.93
CA ILE A 104 -33.78 36.09 -11.24
C ILE A 104 -33.42 37.52 -11.67
N GLU A 105 -34.20 38.13 -12.57
CA GLU A 105 -33.98 39.50 -13.05
C GLU A 105 -34.01 40.55 -11.93
N THR A 106 -34.89 40.35 -10.94
CA THR A 106 -35.08 41.27 -9.81
C THR A 106 -34.24 40.93 -8.57
N GLY A 107 -33.39 39.90 -8.63
CA GLY A 107 -32.48 39.52 -7.54
C GLY A 107 -33.12 38.74 -6.37
N HIS A 108 -34.31 38.18 -6.55
CA HIS A 108 -35.00 37.35 -5.54
C HIS A 108 -34.53 35.88 -5.62
N PHE A 109 -33.23 35.66 -5.42
CA PHE A 109 -32.56 34.38 -5.67
C PHE A 109 -33.10 33.22 -4.81
N GLU A 110 -33.41 33.44 -3.54
CA GLU A 110 -33.90 32.44 -2.59
C GLU A 110 -35.33 32.00 -2.91
N ALA A 111 -36.12 32.90 -3.50
CA ALA A 111 -37.43 32.54 -4.04
C ALA A 111 -37.27 31.72 -5.33
N ALA A 112 -36.34 32.11 -6.20
CA ALA A 112 -36.01 31.39 -7.42
C ALA A 112 -35.49 29.98 -7.15
N THR A 113 -34.65 29.78 -6.13
CA THR A 113 -34.14 28.45 -5.77
C THR A 113 -35.24 27.51 -5.30
N ARG A 114 -36.17 27.98 -4.45
CA ARG A 114 -37.33 27.18 -4.02
C ARG A 114 -38.20 26.79 -5.21
N LEU A 115 -38.45 27.73 -6.11
CA LEU A 115 -39.26 27.48 -7.30
C LEU A 115 -38.60 26.47 -8.25
N LEU A 116 -37.27 26.49 -8.37
CA LEU A 116 -36.50 25.50 -9.14
C LEU A 116 -36.55 24.10 -8.52
N GLU A 117 -36.53 23.98 -7.19
CA GLU A 117 -36.71 22.71 -6.48
C GLU A 117 -38.10 22.14 -6.74
N GLU A 118 -39.15 22.94 -6.58
CA GLU A 118 -40.54 22.55 -6.88
C GLU A 118 -40.72 22.12 -8.35
N LEU A 119 -40.12 22.86 -9.30
CA LEU A 119 -40.14 22.51 -10.72
C LEU A 119 -39.42 21.18 -11.00
N THR A 120 -38.34 20.88 -10.27
CA THR A 120 -37.58 19.65 -10.46
C THR A 120 -38.32 18.43 -9.93
N GLU A 121 -39.01 18.54 -8.80
CA GLU A 121 -39.78 17.45 -8.20
C GLU A 121 -40.99 17.04 -9.04
N ARG A 122 -41.53 17.97 -9.83
CA ARG A 122 -42.77 17.79 -10.60
C ARG A 122 -42.55 17.45 -12.07
N ASP A 123 -41.34 17.66 -12.59
CA ASP A 123 -41.03 17.42 -14.00
C ASP A 123 -40.38 16.05 -14.19
N ASP A 124 -41.12 15.14 -14.80
CA ASP A 124 -40.65 13.78 -15.09
C ASP A 124 -39.60 13.71 -16.21
N ASP A 125 -39.42 14.78 -17.01
CA ASP A 125 -38.39 14.80 -18.06
C ASP A 125 -36.99 15.00 -17.46
N PRO A 126 -36.10 13.99 -17.53
CA PRO A 126 -34.75 14.09 -16.97
C PRO A 126 -33.93 15.23 -17.56
N ARG A 127 -34.17 15.60 -18.82
CA ARG A 127 -33.43 16.70 -19.49
C ARG A 127 -33.82 18.05 -18.92
N ARG A 128 -35.12 18.27 -18.66
CA ARG A 128 -35.63 19.51 -18.05
C ARG A 128 -35.28 19.59 -16.57
N ALA A 129 -35.49 18.50 -15.82
CA ALA A 129 -35.07 18.41 -14.42
C ALA A 129 -33.57 18.72 -14.25
N SER A 130 -32.71 18.14 -15.10
CA SER A 130 -31.27 18.45 -15.13
C SER A 130 -30.98 19.93 -15.43
N LYS A 131 -31.78 20.59 -16.28
CA LYS A 131 -31.63 22.02 -16.59
C LYS A 131 -31.99 22.89 -15.39
N TYR A 132 -33.07 22.57 -14.67
CA TYR A 132 -33.48 23.29 -13.47
C TYR A 132 -32.44 23.14 -12.37
N LEU A 133 -31.99 21.92 -12.09
CA LEU A 133 -30.93 21.64 -11.11
C LEU A 133 -29.60 22.35 -11.42
N TYR A 134 -29.22 22.41 -12.70
CA TYR A 134 -28.05 23.19 -13.11
C TYR A 134 -28.24 24.69 -12.84
N THR A 135 -29.42 25.25 -13.16
CA THR A 135 -29.73 26.66 -12.91
C THR A 135 -29.72 26.96 -11.41
N LEU A 136 -30.25 26.04 -10.60
CA LEU A 136 -30.22 26.11 -9.14
C LEU A 136 -28.77 26.17 -8.62
N GLY A 137 -27.89 25.30 -9.13
CA GLY A 137 -26.47 25.31 -8.78
C GLY A 137 -25.77 26.61 -9.17
N VAL A 138 -26.06 27.17 -10.35
CA VAL A 138 -25.51 28.46 -10.80
C VAL A 138 -25.93 29.60 -9.87
N ILE A 139 -27.22 29.69 -9.51
CA ILE A 139 -27.72 30.73 -8.59
C ILE A 139 -27.05 30.59 -7.22
N ARG A 140 -26.96 29.37 -6.70
CA ARG A 140 -26.30 29.10 -5.41
C ARG A 140 -24.83 29.51 -5.40
N ARG A 141 -24.10 29.22 -6.48
CA ARG A 141 -22.68 29.59 -6.63
C ARG A 141 -22.48 31.10 -6.81
N ASP A 142 -23.20 31.70 -7.75
CA ASP A 142 -22.88 33.06 -8.25
C ASP A 142 -23.57 34.17 -7.46
N HIS A 143 -24.75 33.90 -6.90
CA HIS A 143 -25.57 34.92 -6.23
C HIS A 143 -25.70 34.71 -4.72
N ILE A 144 -25.82 33.47 -4.27
CA ILE A 144 -25.95 33.15 -2.83
C ILE A 144 -24.57 32.94 -2.19
N GLY A 145 -23.59 32.42 -2.94
CA GLY A 145 -22.26 32.09 -2.43
C GLY A 145 -22.20 30.79 -1.63
N ASP A 146 -23.21 29.93 -1.74
CA ASP A 146 -23.24 28.61 -1.11
C ASP A 146 -22.78 27.52 -2.10
N ASP A 147 -21.45 27.39 -2.19
CA ASP A 147 -20.78 26.40 -3.01
C ASP A 147 -21.14 24.94 -2.65
N GLU A 148 -21.40 24.60 -1.38
CA GLU A 148 -21.73 23.21 -1.01
C GLU A 148 -23.13 22.83 -1.51
N ALA A 149 -24.09 23.73 -1.35
CA ALA A 149 -25.41 23.57 -1.91
C ALA A 149 -25.39 23.61 -3.45
N ALA A 150 -24.46 24.36 -4.05
CA ALA A 150 -24.23 24.35 -5.50
C ALA A 150 -23.66 23.01 -6.00
N LEU A 151 -22.63 22.47 -5.33
CA LEU A 151 -22.05 21.15 -5.64
C LEU A 151 -23.10 20.04 -5.59
N THR A 152 -23.99 20.09 -4.60
CA THR A 152 -25.12 19.16 -4.48
C THR A 152 -26.05 19.27 -5.67
N ALA A 153 -26.45 20.49 -6.04
CA ALA A 153 -27.34 20.73 -7.17
C ALA A 153 -26.71 20.30 -8.52
N PHE A 154 -25.41 20.55 -8.73
CA PHE A 154 -24.72 20.10 -9.94
C PHE A 154 -24.60 18.57 -10.01
N ASN A 155 -24.36 17.89 -8.89
CA ASN A 155 -24.35 16.42 -8.87
C ASN A 155 -25.73 15.84 -9.20
N HIS A 156 -26.80 16.35 -8.59
CA HIS A 156 -28.16 15.93 -8.93
C HIS A 156 -28.48 16.22 -10.41
N ALA A 157 -28.01 17.34 -10.97
CA ALA A 157 -28.19 17.62 -12.39
C ALA A 157 -27.53 16.56 -13.29
N LEU A 158 -26.35 16.06 -12.90
CA LEU A 158 -25.61 15.01 -13.59
C LEU A 158 -26.21 13.62 -13.39
N ASP A 159 -26.84 13.35 -12.24
CA ASP A 159 -27.60 12.11 -12.00
C ASP A 159 -28.81 12.00 -12.95
N LYS A 160 -29.45 13.13 -13.26
CA LYS A 160 -30.54 13.19 -14.23
C LYS A 160 -30.06 13.11 -15.68
N LEU A 161 -28.95 13.79 -16.01
CA LEU A 161 -28.38 13.80 -17.36
C LEU A 161 -26.85 13.94 -17.32
N PRO A 162 -26.11 12.82 -17.43
CA PRO A 162 -24.64 12.84 -17.44
C PRO A 162 -24.03 13.65 -18.59
N ALA A 163 -24.76 13.86 -19.70
CA ALA A 163 -24.28 14.64 -20.83
C ALA A 163 -24.23 16.16 -20.58
N ARG A 164 -24.65 16.66 -19.40
CA ARG A 164 -24.60 18.09 -19.07
C ARG A 164 -23.20 18.52 -18.62
N VAL A 165 -22.27 18.59 -19.57
CA VAL A 165 -20.84 18.92 -19.35
C VAL A 165 -20.64 20.14 -18.44
N LYS A 166 -21.41 21.22 -18.68
CA LYS A 166 -21.33 22.47 -17.88
C LYS A 166 -21.54 22.27 -16.37
N ALA A 167 -22.32 21.27 -15.95
CA ALA A 167 -22.52 20.98 -14.53
C ALA A 167 -21.26 20.38 -13.90
N PHE A 168 -20.56 19.50 -14.63
CA PHE A 168 -19.31 18.92 -14.18
C PHE A 168 -18.17 19.96 -14.18
N ASP A 169 -18.09 20.81 -15.21
CA ASP A 169 -17.13 21.93 -15.25
C ASP A 169 -17.27 22.85 -14.02
N ALA A 170 -18.50 23.09 -13.57
CA ALA A 170 -18.76 23.88 -12.38
C ALA A 170 -18.27 23.19 -11.09
N ILE A 171 -18.43 21.86 -10.98
CA ILE A 171 -17.87 21.07 -9.87
C ILE A 171 -16.35 21.17 -9.86
N VAL A 172 -15.70 20.97 -11.01
CA VAL A 172 -14.24 21.06 -11.16
C VAL A 172 -13.74 22.46 -10.76
N ALA A 173 -14.44 23.51 -11.19
CA ALA A 173 -14.07 24.89 -10.85
C ALA A 173 -14.18 25.18 -9.35
N ILE A 174 -15.26 24.75 -8.68
CA ILE A 174 -15.47 24.96 -7.25
C ILE A 174 -14.41 24.21 -6.44
N LEU A 175 -14.26 22.89 -6.66
CA LEU A 175 -13.34 22.05 -5.89
C LEU A 175 -11.87 22.41 -6.18
N GLY A 176 -11.55 22.72 -7.43
CA GLY A 176 -10.21 23.17 -7.84
C GLY A 176 -9.82 24.50 -7.19
N LYS A 177 -10.73 25.48 -7.11
CA LYS A 177 -10.49 26.77 -6.42
C LYS A 177 -10.27 26.59 -4.91
N ARG A 178 -10.96 25.60 -4.31
CA ARG A 178 -10.83 25.26 -2.89
C ARG A 178 -9.60 24.42 -2.57
N GLY A 179 -8.96 23.82 -3.59
CA GLY A 179 -7.86 22.87 -3.41
C GLY A 179 -8.30 21.54 -2.82
N ASP A 180 -9.59 21.20 -2.91
CA ASP A 180 -10.14 19.94 -2.39
C ASP A 180 -9.97 18.82 -3.42
N TRP A 181 -8.72 18.40 -3.61
CA TRP A 181 -8.34 17.44 -4.64
C TRP A 181 -8.92 16.04 -4.40
N ARG A 182 -9.17 15.66 -3.13
CA ARG A 182 -9.77 14.36 -2.79
C ARG A 182 -11.23 14.29 -3.24
N ARG A 183 -12.05 15.29 -2.89
CA ARG A 183 -13.44 15.35 -3.38
C ARG A 183 -13.52 15.52 -4.89
N LEU A 184 -12.54 16.18 -5.50
CA LEU A 184 -12.46 16.29 -6.96
C LEU A 184 -12.25 14.92 -7.60
N VAL A 185 -11.33 14.11 -7.07
CA VAL A 185 -11.13 12.72 -7.52
C VAL A 185 -12.41 11.89 -7.38
N GLU A 186 -13.09 11.96 -6.23
CA GLU A 186 -14.38 11.28 -6.01
C GLU A 186 -15.44 11.73 -7.03
N SER A 187 -15.45 13.03 -7.39
CA SER A 187 -16.36 13.59 -8.40
C SER A 187 -16.06 13.03 -9.80
N TYR A 188 -14.79 12.92 -10.20
CA TYR A 188 -14.41 12.27 -11.46
C TYR A 188 -14.78 10.79 -11.49
N GLN A 189 -14.56 10.04 -10.41
CA GLN A 189 -14.96 8.62 -10.30
C GLN A 189 -16.48 8.43 -10.41
N THR A 190 -17.24 9.30 -9.75
CA THR A 190 -18.71 9.32 -9.85
C THR A 190 -19.14 9.64 -11.28
N MET A 191 -18.48 10.59 -11.94
CA MET A 191 -18.76 10.95 -13.34
C MET A 191 -18.49 9.80 -14.31
N ILE A 192 -17.38 9.08 -14.13
CA ILE A 192 -17.06 7.89 -14.92
C ILE A 192 -18.12 6.80 -14.71
N SER A 193 -18.57 6.57 -13.47
CA SER A 193 -19.65 5.62 -13.17
C SER A 193 -20.95 5.98 -13.90
N ARG A 194 -21.29 7.29 -13.96
CA ARG A 194 -22.44 7.80 -14.71
C ARG A 194 -22.29 7.55 -16.22
N TYR A 195 -21.10 7.79 -16.79
CA TYR A 195 -20.82 7.55 -18.21
C TYR A 195 -20.87 6.07 -18.59
N LEU A 196 -20.34 5.19 -17.75
CA LEU A 196 -20.43 3.73 -17.95
C LEU A 196 -21.89 3.28 -17.96
N SER A 197 -22.69 3.76 -17.00
CA SER A 197 -24.12 3.43 -16.91
C SER A 197 -24.93 3.96 -18.09
N ALA A 198 -24.54 5.13 -18.62
CA ALA A 198 -25.18 5.76 -19.77
C ALA A 198 -24.66 5.27 -21.14
N ALA A 199 -23.74 4.29 -21.17
CA ALA A 199 -23.06 3.81 -22.38
C ALA A 199 -22.49 4.95 -23.25
N ALA A 200 -21.85 5.93 -22.61
CA ALA A 200 -21.23 7.06 -23.27
C ALA A 200 -20.01 6.65 -24.12
N SER A 201 -19.47 7.59 -24.89
CA SER A 201 -18.27 7.36 -25.71
C SER A 201 -17.10 6.89 -24.85
N VAL A 202 -16.44 5.84 -25.32
CA VAL A 202 -15.28 5.25 -24.64
C VAL A 202 -14.10 6.24 -24.56
N SER A 203 -13.91 7.09 -25.58
CA SER A 203 -12.86 8.11 -25.57
C SER A 203 -13.09 9.19 -24.52
N LEU A 204 -14.37 9.52 -24.22
CA LEU A 204 -14.71 10.45 -23.14
C LEU A 204 -14.40 9.85 -21.76
N ILE A 205 -14.64 8.55 -21.59
CA ILE A 205 -14.28 7.83 -20.36
C ILE A 205 -12.76 7.82 -20.19
N ALA A 206 -12.01 7.56 -21.26
CA ALA A 206 -10.55 7.60 -21.25
C ALA A 206 -10.00 8.98 -20.87
N GLU A 207 -10.61 10.07 -21.36
CA GLU A 207 -10.24 11.45 -21.00
C GLU A 207 -10.36 11.73 -19.50
N HIS A 208 -11.42 11.22 -18.87
CA HIS A 208 -11.64 11.40 -17.43
C HIS A 208 -10.67 10.55 -16.60
N TYR A 209 -10.29 9.36 -17.07
CA TYR A 209 -9.24 8.56 -16.44
C TYR A 209 -7.86 9.20 -16.56
N GLU A 210 -7.53 9.81 -17.70
CA GLU A 210 -6.28 10.57 -17.86
C GLU A 210 -6.22 11.74 -16.88
N THR A 211 -7.32 12.51 -16.76
CA THR A 211 -7.41 13.62 -15.80
C THR A 211 -7.33 13.15 -14.35
N LEU A 212 -7.89 11.98 -14.02
CA LEU A 212 -7.71 11.36 -12.71
C LEU A 212 -6.24 11.03 -12.43
N GLY A 213 -5.55 10.45 -13.42
CA GLY A 213 -4.12 10.18 -13.33
C GLY A 213 -3.31 11.45 -13.09
N ASP A 214 -3.65 12.56 -13.75
CA ASP A 214 -3.04 13.88 -13.52
C ASP A 214 -3.22 14.36 -12.08
N LEU A 215 -4.44 14.23 -11.54
CA LEU A 215 -4.76 14.63 -10.18
C LEU A 215 -4.00 13.77 -9.15
N TYR A 216 -3.96 12.46 -9.35
CA TYR A 216 -3.20 11.54 -8.50
C TYR A 216 -1.71 11.83 -8.54
N GLU A 217 -1.13 12.02 -9.73
CA GLU A 217 0.30 12.28 -9.89
C GLU A 217 0.71 13.64 -9.31
N THR A 218 -0.02 14.70 -9.64
CA THR A 218 0.43 16.08 -9.36
C THR A 218 -0.08 16.65 -8.05
N LYS A 219 -1.33 16.39 -7.67
CA LYS A 219 -1.98 17.02 -6.51
C LYS A 219 -1.95 16.14 -5.27
N LEU A 220 -2.20 14.85 -5.43
CA LEU A 220 -2.24 13.89 -4.32
C LEU A 220 -0.91 13.17 -4.10
N GLN A 221 -0.01 13.21 -5.09
CA GLN A 221 1.28 12.47 -5.09
C GLN A 221 1.11 10.96 -4.87
N ASP A 222 -0.06 10.41 -5.19
CA ASP A 222 -0.35 8.98 -5.13
C ASP A 222 0.01 8.35 -6.48
N ARG A 223 1.26 7.90 -6.59
CA ARG A 223 1.80 7.36 -7.83
C ARG A 223 1.15 6.05 -8.24
N ALA A 224 0.74 5.22 -7.28
CA ALA A 224 0.13 3.92 -7.58
C ALA A 224 -1.25 4.12 -8.22
N ALA A 225 -2.08 4.97 -7.61
CA ALA A 225 -3.38 5.33 -8.17
C ALA A 225 -3.25 6.08 -9.52
N ALA A 226 -2.18 6.85 -9.72
CA ALA A 226 -1.90 7.50 -11.00
C ALA A 226 -1.62 6.47 -12.12
N VAL A 227 -0.81 5.44 -11.84
CA VAL A 227 -0.54 4.34 -12.78
C VAL A 227 -1.83 3.63 -13.15
N ASP A 228 -2.63 3.21 -12.17
CA ASP A 228 -3.90 2.52 -12.42
C ASP A 228 -4.84 3.36 -13.29
N ALA A 229 -4.93 4.66 -13.04
CA ALA A 229 -5.77 5.57 -13.82
C ALA A 229 -5.27 5.73 -15.27
N PHE A 230 -3.96 5.88 -15.50
CA PHE A 230 -3.41 5.97 -16.87
C PHE A 230 -3.55 4.65 -17.64
N GLU A 231 -3.36 3.50 -16.98
CA GLU A 231 -3.58 2.19 -17.61
C GLU A 231 -5.05 1.99 -18.01
N LEU A 232 -6.00 2.41 -17.15
CA LEU A 232 -7.42 2.40 -17.49
C LEU A 232 -7.75 3.34 -18.65
N ALA A 233 -7.15 4.54 -18.70
CA ALA A 233 -7.32 5.46 -19.82
C ALA A 233 -6.90 4.81 -21.14
N MET A 234 -5.73 4.17 -21.18
CA MET A 234 -5.24 3.45 -22.37
C MET A 234 -6.06 2.20 -22.72
N ARG A 235 -6.68 1.55 -21.73
CA ARG A 235 -7.54 0.39 -21.96
C ARG A 235 -8.84 0.78 -22.66
N PHE A 236 -9.41 1.93 -22.30
CA PHE A 236 -10.59 2.46 -22.96
C PHE A 236 -10.23 3.09 -24.33
N ASP A 237 -9.11 3.78 -24.43
CA ASP A 237 -8.64 4.42 -25.66
C ASP A 237 -7.16 4.07 -25.96
N PRO A 238 -6.90 3.01 -26.75
CA PRO A 238 -5.54 2.57 -27.07
C PRO A 238 -4.69 3.58 -27.83
N GLU A 239 -5.26 4.65 -28.39
CA GLU A 239 -4.50 5.69 -29.10
C GLU A 239 -3.75 6.63 -28.13
N ARG A 240 -4.07 6.61 -26.83
CA ARG A 240 -3.41 7.41 -25.77
C ARG A 240 -2.05 6.85 -25.35
N VAL A 241 -1.25 6.45 -26.34
CA VAL A 241 0.09 5.85 -26.16
C VAL A 241 1.06 6.82 -25.47
N HIS A 242 0.82 8.14 -25.54
CA HIS A 242 1.61 9.15 -24.83
C HIS A 242 1.62 8.98 -23.31
N LEU A 243 0.64 8.26 -22.74
CA LEU A 243 0.58 7.97 -21.31
C LEU A 243 1.58 6.90 -20.87
N LEU A 244 2.14 6.10 -21.78
CA LEU A 244 3.13 5.06 -21.46
C LEU A 244 4.36 5.62 -20.74
N ASP A 245 4.89 6.75 -21.20
CA ASP A 245 6.06 7.38 -20.59
C ASP A 245 5.77 7.80 -19.14
N ARG A 246 4.55 8.26 -18.86
CA ARG A 246 4.12 8.66 -17.51
C ARG A 246 3.89 7.44 -16.61
N VAL A 247 3.29 6.37 -17.14
CA VAL A 247 3.17 5.08 -16.45
C VAL A 247 4.56 4.56 -16.08
N GLN A 248 5.49 4.51 -17.04
CA GLN A 248 6.85 4.04 -16.82
C GLN A 248 7.57 4.88 -15.75
N GLN A 249 7.53 6.21 -15.84
CA GLN A 249 8.16 7.08 -14.85
C GLN A 249 7.57 6.92 -13.44
N ASN A 250 6.25 6.73 -13.32
CA ASN A 250 5.62 6.50 -12.03
C ASN A 250 5.93 5.09 -11.49
N GLN A 251 5.95 4.06 -12.34
CA GLN A 251 6.32 2.70 -11.98
C GLN A 251 7.80 2.57 -11.56
N GLU A 252 8.71 3.27 -12.25
CA GLU A 252 10.13 3.36 -11.88
C GLU A 252 10.29 4.01 -10.49
N ARG A 253 9.53 5.08 -10.22
CA ARG A 253 9.51 5.76 -8.92
C ARG A 253 8.81 4.97 -7.82
N LEU A 254 7.90 4.05 -8.18
CA LEU A 254 7.22 3.13 -7.28
C LEU A 254 8.04 1.87 -6.98
N GLY A 255 8.95 1.47 -7.86
CA GLY A 255 9.71 0.22 -7.75
C GLY A 255 8.90 -1.06 -7.99
N VAL A 256 7.63 -0.96 -8.42
CA VAL A 256 6.66 -2.08 -8.42
C VAL A 256 6.89 -3.11 -9.55
N GLY A 257 7.71 -2.81 -10.57
CA GLY A 257 8.20 -3.81 -11.53
C GLY A 257 9.56 -4.43 -11.19
N ILE A 258 10.31 -3.83 -10.25
CA ILE A 258 11.70 -4.19 -10.00
C ILE A 258 11.79 -5.57 -9.33
N GLU A 259 11.00 -5.78 -8.27
CA GLU A 259 11.03 -7.05 -7.54
C GLU A 259 10.40 -8.20 -8.34
N GLN A 260 9.40 -7.94 -9.17
CA GLN A 260 8.79 -8.99 -10.01
C GLN A 260 9.79 -9.52 -11.05
N ILE A 261 10.54 -8.63 -11.70
CA ILE A 261 11.57 -9.02 -12.68
C ILE A 261 12.79 -9.60 -11.96
N ALA A 262 13.27 -8.97 -10.89
CA ALA A 262 14.39 -9.47 -10.11
C ALA A 262 14.09 -10.86 -9.51
N SER A 263 12.90 -11.09 -8.98
CA SER A 263 12.46 -12.40 -8.48
C SER A 263 12.35 -13.44 -9.60
N ALA A 264 11.95 -13.06 -10.81
CA ALA A 264 11.99 -13.96 -11.97
C ALA A 264 13.43 -14.37 -12.34
N ILE A 265 14.37 -13.43 -12.35
CA ILE A 265 15.80 -13.71 -12.60
C ILE A 265 16.39 -14.54 -11.45
N ARG A 266 16.12 -14.18 -10.18
CA ARG A 266 16.54 -14.94 -8.99
C ARG A 266 16.02 -16.37 -9.00
N ARG A 267 14.79 -16.62 -9.45
CA ARG A 267 14.26 -17.98 -9.63
C ARG A 267 15.04 -18.78 -10.67
N LYS A 268 15.42 -18.15 -11.80
CA LYS A 268 16.30 -18.79 -12.79
C LYS A 268 17.68 -19.08 -12.19
N ILE A 269 18.24 -18.17 -11.40
CA ILE A 269 19.51 -18.36 -10.70
C ILE A 269 19.40 -19.52 -9.70
N HIS A 270 18.31 -19.62 -8.94
CA HIS A 270 18.11 -20.72 -8.00
C HIS A 270 18.04 -22.09 -8.72
N ALA A 271 17.43 -22.13 -9.91
CA ALA A 271 17.41 -23.33 -10.75
C ALA A 271 18.77 -23.63 -11.42
N GLN A 272 19.56 -22.60 -11.75
CA GLN A 272 20.86 -22.72 -12.40
C GLN A 272 21.93 -21.86 -11.69
N PRO A 273 22.38 -22.23 -10.48
CA PRO A 273 23.26 -21.38 -9.69
C PRO A 273 24.63 -21.12 -10.32
N ASP A 274 25.07 -21.98 -11.23
CA ASP A 274 26.37 -21.89 -11.89
C ASP A 274 26.33 -21.02 -13.18
N ASN A 275 25.14 -20.57 -13.60
CA ASN A 275 24.99 -19.78 -14.83
C ASN A 275 25.33 -18.30 -14.56
N ILE A 276 26.60 -17.95 -14.77
CA ILE A 276 27.16 -16.61 -14.55
C ILE A 276 26.39 -15.51 -15.31
N ALA A 277 25.86 -15.81 -16.50
CA ALA A 277 25.15 -14.83 -17.32
C ALA A 277 23.90 -14.26 -16.61
N LEU A 278 23.23 -15.07 -15.79
CA LEU A 278 22.05 -14.62 -15.03
C LEU A 278 22.42 -13.62 -13.92
N TYR A 279 23.60 -13.75 -13.32
CA TYR A 279 24.09 -12.77 -12.34
C TYR A 279 24.50 -11.47 -13.03
N VAL A 280 25.08 -11.54 -14.24
CA VAL A 280 25.36 -10.33 -15.04
C VAL A 280 24.05 -9.63 -15.42
N GLU A 281 23.04 -10.38 -15.89
CA GLU A 281 21.70 -9.85 -16.18
C GLU A 281 21.08 -9.16 -14.94
N LEU A 282 21.15 -9.81 -13.77
CA LEU A 282 20.65 -9.24 -12.53
C LEU A 282 21.43 -7.98 -12.09
N PHE A 283 22.74 -7.96 -12.28
CA PHE A 283 23.58 -6.80 -12.00
C PHE A 283 23.20 -5.63 -12.90
N GLU A 284 23.15 -5.85 -14.21
CA GLU A 284 22.80 -4.82 -15.21
C GLU A 284 21.39 -4.29 -14.97
N PHE A 285 20.46 -5.17 -14.59
CA PHE A 285 19.09 -4.82 -14.24
C PHE A 285 19.02 -3.80 -13.09
N PHE A 286 19.74 -4.04 -11.99
CA PHE A 286 19.79 -3.11 -10.85
C PHE A 286 20.63 -1.85 -11.16
N HIS A 287 21.77 -2.02 -11.82
CA HIS A 287 22.69 -0.92 -12.14
C HIS A 287 22.06 0.11 -13.09
N SER A 288 21.36 -0.34 -14.14
CA SER A 288 20.67 0.54 -15.11
C SER A 288 19.55 1.37 -14.47
N ARG A 289 18.99 0.91 -13.35
CA ARG A 289 17.91 1.57 -12.60
C ARG A 289 18.42 2.39 -11.41
N GLY A 290 19.73 2.43 -11.19
CA GLY A 290 20.34 3.19 -10.09
C GLY A 290 20.25 2.53 -8.71
N ASP A 291 19.81 1.27 -8.61
CA ASP A 291 19.79 0.53 -7.34
C ASP A 291 21.20 0.00 -7.02
N MET A 292 22.04 0.90 -6.50
CA MET A 292 23.46 0.63 -6.25
C MET A 292 23.69 -0.41 -5.16
N GLN A 293 22.77 -0.57 -4.20
CA GLN A 293 22.90 -1.54 -3.12
C GLN A 293 22.71 -2.97 -3.64
N ARG A 294 21.59 -3.21 -4.35
CA ARG A 294 21.34 -4.54 -4.93
C ARG A 294 22.35 -4.84 -6.03
N ALA A 295 22.75 -3.85 -6.83
CA ALA A 295 23.85 -4.01 -7.79
C ALA A 295 25.17 -4.38 -7.11
N PHE A 296 25.51 -3.79 -5.96
CA PHE A 296 26.70 -4.14 -5.19
C PHE A 296 26.66 -5.59 -4.68
N ALA A 297 25.52 -6.04 -4.16
CA ALA A 297 25.37 -7.43 -3.70
C ALA A 297 25.66 -8.44 -4.82
N VAL A 298 25.14 -8.18 -6.02
CA VAL A 298 25.40 -9.03 -7.20
C VAL A 298 26.85 -8.89 -7.69
N ALA A 299 27.42 -7.68 -7.65
CA ALA A 299 28.83 -7.47 -7.99
C ALA A 299 29.78 -8.23 -7.04
N ASN A 300 29.44 -8.33 -5.75
CA ASN A 300 30.21 -9.09 -4.76
C ASN A 300 30.32 -10.58 -5.16
N VAL A 301 29.21 -11.18 -5.62
CA VAL A 301 29.19 -12.54 -6.17
C VAL A 301 30.04 -12.64 -7.44
N LEU A 302 29.87 -11.73 -8.39
CA LEU A 302 30.61 -11.74 -9.66
C LEU A 302 32.13 -11.60 -9.47
N VAL A 303 32.55 -10.81 -8.47
CA VAL A 303 33.96 -10.71 -8.07
C VAL A 303 34.44 -12.03 -7.46
N ALA A 304 33.64 -12.65 -6.59
CA ALA A 304 33.98 -13.94 -5.99
C ALA A 304 34.12 -15.07 -7.02
N PHE A 305 33.38 -15.00 -8.12
CA PHE A 305 33.48 -15.91 -9.26
C PHE A 305 34.63 -15.58 -10.22
N ASN A 306 35.33 -14.46 -10.01
CA ASN A 306 36.37 -13.95 -10.90
C ASN A 306 35.84 -13.67 -12.33
N GLN A 307 34.60 -13.18 -12.42
CA GLN A 307 33.89 -12.89 -13.68
C GLN A 307 33.40 -11.43 -13.74
N ALA A 308 33.79 -10.59 -12.78
CA ALA A 308 33.41 -9.20 -12.71
C ALA A 308 34.16 -8.34 -13.73
N THR A 309 33.44 -7.44 -14.41
CA THR A 309 34.02 -6.42 -15.29
C THR A 309 34.59 -5.24 -14.49
N HIS A 310 35.34 -4.35 -15.15
CA HIS A 310 35.93 -3.16 -14.50
C HIS A 310 34.91 -2.32 -13.69
N PRO A 311 33.70 -2.00 -14.20
CA PRO A 311 32.69 -1.28 -13.43
C PRO A 311 32.24 -2.01 -12.16
N MET A 312 32.03 -3.34 -12.23
CA MET A 312 31.63 -4.17 -11.09
C MET A 312 32.73 -4.21 -10.02
N ILE A 313 34.00 -4.35 -10.45
CA ILE A 313 35.16 -4.31 -9.54
C ILE A 313 35.28 -2.94 -8.86
N ALA A 314 35.04 -1.85 -9.60
CA ALA A 314 35.08 -0.50 -9.04
C ALA A 314 33.98 -0.30 -7.99
N LEU A 315 32.74 -0.73 -8.28
CA LEU A 315 31.62 -0.72 -7.33
C LEU A 315 31.95 -1.56 -6.09
N TYR A 316 32.48 -2.76 -6.29
CA TYR A 316 32.91 -3.62 -5.19
C TYR A 316 33.98 -2.95 -4.32
N LYS A 317 35.07 -2.45 -4.91
CA LYS A 317 36.16 -1.78 -4.16
C LYS A 317 35.68 -0.55 -3.38
N LYS A 318 34.72 0.21 -3.93
CA LYS A 318 34.14 1.38 -3.28
C LYS A 318 33.43 1.02 -1.97
N HIS A 319 32.78 -0.15 -1.90
CA HIS A 319 31.93 -0.56 -0.77
C HIS A 319 32.54 -1.66 0.12
N ARG A 320 33.49 -2.46 -0.37
CA ARG A 320 34.20 -3.55 0.35
C ARG A 320 34.97 -3.07 1.60
N GLY A 321 35.30 -1.77 1.67
CA GLY A 321 36.05 -1.16 2.77
C GLY A 321 35.21 -0.46 3.85
N GLN A 322 33.89 -0.54 3.80
CA GLN A 322 33.06 -0.02 4.89
C GLN A 322 33.37 -0.82 6.16
N ARG A 323 33.76 -0.13 7.24
CA ARG A 323 34.07 -0.77 8.53
C ARG A 323 32.91 -1.68 8.93
N LEU A 324 33.23 -2.93 9.26
CA LEU A 324 32.28 -3.81 9.92
C LEU A 324 31.76 -3.11 11.18
N ARG A 325 30.44 -3.00 11.28
CA ARG A 325 29.76 -2.37 12.41
C ARG A 325 29.09 -3.46 13.24
N ALA A 326 29.14 -3.30 14.55
CA ALA A 326 28.29 -4.10 15.42
C ALA A 326 26.83 -3.76 15.11
N PRO A 327 25.92 -4.75 15.05
CA PRO A 327 24.53 -4.52 14.68
C PRO A 327 23.82 -3.65 15.71
N GLU A 328 22.84 -2.87 15.28
CA GLU A 328 22.09 -1.94 16.15
C GLU A 328 21.33 -2.72 17.24
N ARG A 329 20.75 -3.86 16.87
CA ARG A 329 20.01 -4.79 17.73
C ARG A 329 20.43 -6.25 17.45
N PRO A 330 20.21 -7.18 18.40
CA PRO A 330 20.37 -8.62 18.12
C PRO A 330 19.32 -9.13 17.13
N LEU A 331 19.56 -10.33 16.58
CA LEU A 331 18.61 -11.04 15.73
C LEU A 331 17.32 -11.39 16.49
N SER A 332 16.19 -10.96 15.97
CA SER A 332 14.85 -11.31 16.44
C SER A 332 14.44 -12.71 15.97
N ALA A 333 13.33 -13.25 16.49
CA ALA A 333 12.78 -14.52 16.04
C ALA A 333 12.47 -14.51 14.52
N ASP A 334 11.94 -13.40 14.01
CA ASP A 334 11.62 -13.22 12.59
C ASP A 334 12.89 -13.15 11.72
N ASP A 335 13.95 -12.52 12.21
CA ASP A 335 15.23 -12.48 11.49
C ASP A 335 15.81 -13.89 11.35
N TRP A 336 15.68 -14.72 12.39
CA TRP A 336 16.10 -16.12 12.35
C TRP A 336 15.25 -16.94 11.38
N ALA A 337 13.95 -16.67 11.28
CA ALA A 337 13.09 -17.30 10.28
C ALA A 337 13.51 -16.90 8.85
N ALA A 338 13.85 -15.62 8.62
CA ALA A 338 14.32 -15.14 7.31
C ALA A 338 15.67 -15.73 6.87
N LEU A 339 16.49 -16.20 7.83
CA LEU A 339 17.77 -16.86 7.58
C LEU A 339 17.63 -18.36 7.27
N GLN A 340 16.51 -19.00 7.62
CA GLN A 340 16.30 -20.43 7.41
C GLN A 340 16.34 -20.77 5.91
N PRO A 341 17.10 -21.81 5.49
CA PRO A 341 17.09 -22.25 4.10
C PRO A 341 15.83 -23.04 3.75
N ASP A 342 15.53 -23.12 2.46
CA ASP A 342 14.31 -23.77 1.96
C ASP A 342 14.26 -25.26 2.34
N GLY A 343 13.10 -25.70 2.84
CA GLY A 343 12.93 -27.07 3.35
C GLY A 343 13.50 -27.29 4.75
N TRP A 344 13.61 -26.23 5.56
CA TRP A 344 13.93 -26.35 6.98
C TRP A 344 12.86 -27.16 7.73
N ASP A 345 13.25 -28.27 8.37
CA ASP A 345 12.35 -29.05 9.22
C ASP A 345 12.19 -28.38 10.60
N HIS A 346 11.06 -27.70 10.77
CA HIS A 346 10.72 -27.00 12.01
C HIS A 346 10.44 -27.97 13.17
N GLN A 347 9.88 -29.15 12.89
CA GLN A 347 9.50 -30.12 13.92
C GLN A 347 10.76 -30.80 14.48
N LEU A 348 11.67 -31.22 13.60
CA LEU A 348 12.95 -31.79 14.02
C LEU A 348 13.81 -30.75 14.78
N GLY A 349 13.84 -29.50 14.30
CA GLY A 349 14.51 -28.41 15.01
C GLY A 349 13.91 -28.16 16.40
N ARG A 350 12.58 -28.22 16.54
CA ARG A 350 11.89 -28.07 17.84
C ARG A 350 12.22 -29.22 18.78
N PHE A 351 12.26 -30.45 18.28
CA PHE A 351 12.70 -31.60 19.07
C PHE A 351 14.12 -31.43 19.63
N PHE A 352 15.07 -30.96 18.82
CA PHE A 352 16.44 -30.72 19.30
C PHE A 352 16.54 -29.62 20.35
N GLU A 353 15.70 -28.60 20.25
CA GLU A 353 15.58 -27.58 21.29
C GLU A 353 15.07 -28.16 22.62
N LEU A 354 14.08 -29.06 22.58
CA LEU A 354 13.58 -29.77 23.76
C LEU A 354 14.60 -30.78 24.33
N ALA A 355 15.35 -31.45 23.46
CA ALA A 355 16.36 -32.43 23.86
C ALA A 355 17.64 -31.79 24.39
N MET A 356 17.89 -30.50 24.13
CA MET A 356 19.14 -29.82 24.48
C MET A 356 19.55 -29.98 25.95
N PRO A 357 18.70 -29.77 26.97
CA PRO A 357 19.09 -29.90 28.37
C PRO A 357 19.55 -31.32 28.72
N LEU A 358 18.92 -32.33 28.10
CA LEU A 358 19.27 -33.74 28.30
C LEU A 358 20.61 -34.06 27.64
N VAL A 359 20.81 -33.58 26.41
CA VAL A 359 22.10 -33.73 25.71
C VAL A 359 23.23 -33.09 26.50
N GLN A 360 23.00 -31.93 27.09
CA GLN A 360 23.99 -31.23 27.93
C GLN A 360 24.38 -32.01 29.18
N GLN A 361 23.43 -32.73 29.80
CA GLN A 361 23.70 -33.55 30.98
C GLN A 361 24.44 -34.85 30.64
N THR A 362 24.16 -35.42 29.47
CA THR A 362 24.58 -36.78 29.14
C THR A 362 25.86 -36.84 28.29
N TYR A 363 26.08 -35.86 27.39
CA TYR A 363 27.13 -35.95 26.36
C TYR A 363 28.23 -34.88 26.46
N VAL A 364 28.14 -33.93 27.40
CA VAL A 364 29.16 -32.88 27.54
C VAL A 364 30.32 -33.38 28.39
N GLU A 365 31.40 -33.82 27.73
CA GLU A 365 32.65 -34.19 28.40
C GLU A 365 33.47 -32.96 28.85
N PRO A 366 34.23 -33.05 29.97
CA PRO A 366 35.19 -32.01 30.34
C PRO A 366 36.32 -31.90 29.28
N PRO A 367 36.86 -30.70 29.05
CA PRO A 367 37.82 -30.49 27.96
C PRO A 367 39.09 -31.33 28.15
N SER A 368 39.42 -32.14 27.14
CA SER A 368 40.70 -32.82 27.00
C SER A 368 41.66 -32.04 26.07
N GLY A 369 42.95 -32.01 26.42
CA GLY A 369 44.04 -31.42 25.63
C GLY A 369 44.73 -30.18 26.24
N GLN A 370 45.98 -29.94 25.83
CA GLN A 370 46.73 -28.72 26.17
C GLN A 370 46.17 -27.52 25.42
N ARG A 371 45.61 -26.55 26.15
CA ARG A 371 45.05 -25.30 25.60
C ARG A 371 45.63 -24.12 26.38
N GLU A 372 46.09 -23.11 25.66
CA GLU A 372 46.56 -21.86 26.27
C GLU A 372 45.40 -20.85 26.29
N LYS A 373 45.12 -20.25 27.46
CA LYS A 373 44.07 -19.23 27.60
C LYS A 373 44.56 -17.92 26.99
N VAL A 374 43.73 -17.29 26.16
CA VAL A 374 44.03 -15.98 25.56
C VAL A 374 43.23 -14.89 26.25
N GLU A 375 43.92 -13.79 26.58
CA GLU A 375 43.26 -12.56 26.99
C GLU A 375 42.70 -11.86 25.75
N ILE A 376 41.37 -11.73 25.67
CA ILE A 376 40.64 -11.13 24.53
C ILE A 376 41.19 -9.73 24.19
N GLY A 377 41.68 -8.99 25.19
CA GLY A 377 42.28 -7.67 24.99
C GLY A 377 43.56 -7.65 24.15
N GLN A 378 44.31 -8.76 24.06
CA GLN A 378 45.62 -8.80 23.39
C GLN A 378 45.53 -8.93 21.86
N CYS A 379 44.37 -9.33 21.31
CA CYS A 379 44.14 -9.41 19.87
C CYS A 379 42.95 -8.52 19.49
N GLU A 380 43.22 -7.36 18.88
CA GLU A 380 42.18 -6.39 18.50
C GLU A 380 41.16 -6.98 17.51
N VAL A 381 41.63 -7.72 16.51
CA VAL A 381 40.77 -8.34 15.49
C VAL A 381 39.80 -9.34 16.12
N LEU A 382 40.29 -10.20 17.01
CA LEU A 382 39.46 -11.16 17.74
C LEU A 382 38.45 -10.45 18.65
N ARG A 383 38.88 -9.42 19.38
CA ARG A 383 38.02 -8.62 20.26
C ARG A 383 36.87 -7.99 19.48
N ASP A 384 37.17 -7.33 18.36
CA ASP A 384 36.19 -6.63 17.54
C ASP A 384 35.23 -7.62 16.87
N ALA A 385 35.73 -8.75 16.37
CA ALA A 385 34.91 -9.82 15.82
C ALA A 385 33.95 -10.38 16.87
N LEU A 386 34.44 -10.68 18.07
CA LEU A 386 33.61 -11.14 19.19
C LEU A 386 32.55 -10.10 19.56
N GLN A 387 32.91 -8.81 19.63
CA GLN A 387 31.95 -7.76 19.94
C GLN A 387 30.81 -7.69 18.91
N ILE A 388 31.12 -7.80 17.62
CA ILE A 388 30.13 -7.80 16.54
C ILE A 388 29.20 -9.01 16.67
N VAL A 389 29.78 -10.21 16.78
CA VAL A 389 29.01 -11.46 16.77
C VAL A 389 28.22 -11.65 18.07
N SER A 390 28.80 -11.35 19.23
CA SER A 390 28.11 -11.41 20.51
C SER A 390 26.90 -10.49 20.55
N ARG A 391 26.99 -9.30 19.95
CA ARG A 391 25.85 -8.37 19.82
C ARG A 391 24.82 -8.89 18.82
N LEU A 392 25.24 -9.49 17.71
CA LEU A 392 24.34 -10.06 16.70
C LEU A 392 23.51 -11.23 17.24
N LEU A 393 24.17 -12.19 17.91
CA LEU A 393 23.57 -13.44 18.35
C LEU A 393 23.04 -13.40 19.78
N GLN A 394 23.33 -12.34 20.53
CA GLN A 394 23.04 -12.23 21.95
C GLN A 394 23.71 -13.33 22.78
N ILE A 395 24.98 -13.62 22.49
CA ILE A 395 25.78 -14.66 23.15
C ILE A 395 27.03 -14.02 23.77
N ALA A 396 27.21 -14.16 25.07
CA ALA A 396 28.42 -13.74 25.76
C ALA A 396 29.51 -14.83 25.68
N VAL A 397 30.70 -14.48 25.21
CA VAL A 397 31.87 -15.37 25.21
C VAL A 397 32.88 -14.85 26.23
N GLU A 398 33.01 -15.56 27.35
CA GLU A 398 33.86 -15.13 28.47
C GLU A 398 35.30 -15.65 28.36
N THR A 399 35.49 -16.79 27.71
CA THR A 399 36.81 -17.43 27.63
C THR A 399 37.13 -17.86 26.21
N VAL A 400 38.34 -17.48 25.79
CA VAL A 400 38.94 -17.87 24.52
C VAL A 400 40.21 -18.65 24.79
N TYR A 401 40.37 -19.78 24.10
CA TYR A 401 41.60 -20.55 24.05
C TYR A 401 42.23 -20.45 22.67
N THR A 402 43.53 -20.68 22.58
CA THR A 402 44.21 -20.90 21.30
C THR A 402 44.75 -22.30 21.17
N HIS A 403 44.73 -22.81 19.95
CA HIS A 403 45.33 -24.10 19.59
C HIS A 403 46.20 -23.97 18.35
N ARG A 404 47.47 -24.38 18.46
CA ARG A 404 48.50 -24.10 17.43
C ARG A 404 48.26 -24.79 16.09
N THR A 405 47.65 -25.98 16.10
CA THR A 405 47.38 -26.76 14.87
C THR A 405 45.96 -26.59 14.35
N LEU A 406 45.12 -25.79 15.02
CA LEU A 406 43.74 -25.59 14.59
C LEU A 406 43.71 -24.50 13.52
N GLU A 407 43.08 -24.80 12.39
CA GLU A 407 42.90 -23.86 11.27
C GLU A 407 41.49 -23.24 11.23
N SER A 408 40.69 -23.45 12.28
CA SER A 408 39.28 -23.02 12.39
C SER A 408 38.95 -22.50 13.79
N VAL A 409 37.69 -22.11 14.01
CA VAL A 409 37.14 -21.89 15.36
C VAL A 409 36.36 -23.13 15.77
N SER A 410 36.66 -23.68 16.95
CA SER A 410 35.91 -24.76 17.56
C SER A 410 35.25 -24.31 18.86
N LEU A 411 34.09 -24.87 19.16
CA LEU A 411 33.40 -24.65 20.42
C LEU A 411 33.83 -25.70 21.43
N THR A 412 33.98 -25.26 22.68
CA THR A 412 34.17 -26.13 23.83
C THR A 412 32.93 -26.06 24.69
N LEU A 413 32.18 -27.16 24.68
CA LEU A 413 30.97 -27.33 25.47
C LEU A 413 31.36 -27.44 26.94
N ARG A 414 31.06 -26.39 27.69
CA ARG A 414 31.19 -26.31 29.15
C ARG A 414 30.25 -25.21 29.64
N ASP A 415 30.12 -25.08 30.95
CA ASP A 415 29.35 -24.00 31.56
C ASP A 415 30.29 -22.98 32.27
N PRO A 416 30.45 -21.74 31.76
CA PRO A 416 29.95 -21.19 30.49
C PRO A 416 30.80 -21.59 29.28
N SER A 417 30.16 -21.70 28.11
CA SER A 417 30.79 -22.20 26.88
C SER A 417 32.01 -21.35 26.49
N ALA A 418 33.08 -22.01 26.06
CA ALA A 418 34.30 -21.35 25.59
C ALA A 418 34.53 -21.61 24.12
N ILE A 419 35.26 -20.71 23.47
CA ILE A 419 35.71 -20.91 22.10
C ILE A 419 37.21 -21.21 22.09
N THR A 420 37.63 -22.10 21.20
CA THR A 420 39.03 -22.32 20.87
C THR A 420 39.26 -21.83 19.46
N VAL A 421 40.18 -20.88 19.31
CA VAL A 421 40.45 -20.19 18.07
C VAL A 421 41.80 -20.66 17.53
N GLY A 422 41.83 -20.99 16.24
CA GLY A 422 43.05 -21.35 15.53
C GLY A 422 44.05 -20.20 15.43
N ALA A 423 45.34 -20.53 15.28
CA ALA A 423 46.42 -19.55 15.14
C ALA A 423 46.17 -18.48 14.03
N PRO A 424 45.54 -18.78 12.88
CA PRO A 424 45.28 -17.79 11.83
C PRO A 424 44.35 -16.63 12.23
N PHE A 425 43.53 -16.81 13.27
CA PHE A 425 42.53 -15.82 13.70
C PHE A 425 42.93 -15.08 14.98
N CYS A 426 44.12 -15.37 15.51
CA CYS A 426 44.68 -14.77 16.71
C CYS A 426 46.05 -14.11 16.43
N ASN A 427 46.32 -13.69 15.18
CA ASN A 427 47.60 -13.11 14.77
C ASN A 427 47.42 -11.70 14.15
N ALA A 428 48.53 -11.02 13.87
CA ALA A 428 48.51 -9.66 13.32
C ALA A 428 48.02 -9.59 11.85
N GLU A 429 48.03 -10.72 11.13
CA GLU A 429 47.58 -10.82 9.73
C GLU A 429 46.08 -11.17 9.61
N SER A 430 45.42 -11.45 10.73
CA SER A 430 44.01 -11.83 10.78
C SER A 430 43.13 -10.73 10.17
N GLN A 431 42.28 -11.11 9.21
CA GLN A 431 41.29 -10.19 8.65
C GLN A 431 40.03 -10.19 9.52
N LEU A 432 39.55 -8.99 9.89
CA LEU A 432 38.36 -8.85 10.72
C LEU A 432 37.14 -9.55 10.12
N ALA A 433 36.90 -9.41 8.81
CA ALA A 433 35.75 -10.03 8.15
C ALA A 433 35.83 -11.57 8.13
N GLU A 434 37.02 -12.14 7.90
CA GLU A 434 37.23 -13.59 7.91
C GLU A 434 37.05 -14.15 9.34
N THR A 435 37.60 -13.47 10.34
CA THR A 435 37.46 -13.83 11.76
C THR A 435 36.00 -13.74 12.22
N THR A 436 35.31 -12.66 11.86
CA THR A 436 33.88 -12.46 12.16
C THR A 436 33.01 -13.55 11.54
N TRP A 437 33.29 -13.94 10.29
CA TRP A 437 32.54 -15.01 9.61
C TRP A 437 32.67 -16.36 10.34
N GLU A 438 33.91 -16.74 10.68
CA GLU A 438 34.18 -18.01 11.39
C GLU A 438 33.57 -18.04 12.79
N ILE A 439 33.71 -16.97 13.56
CA ILE A 439 33.13 -16.87 14.91
C ILE A 439 31.60 -16.89 14.85
N ALA A 440 30.98 -16.15 13.91
CA ALA A 440 29.53 -16.11 13.74
C ALA A 440 28.95 -17.49 13.41
N ARG A 441 29.60 -18.23 12.51
CA ARG A 441 29.24 -19.62 12.24
C ARG A 441 29.38 -20.49 13.48
N ALA A 442 30.53 -20.48 14.14
CA ALA A 442 30.76 -21.29 15.31
C ALA A 442 29.70 -21.03 16.39
N LEU A 443 29.50 -19.76 16.79
CA LEU A 443 28.55 -19.40 17.83
C LEU A 443 27.08 -19.66 17.43
N SER A 444 26.74 -19.72 16.13
CA SER A 444 25.39 -20.07 15.71
C SER A 444 24.94 -21.45 16.21
N TYR A 445 25.88 -22.39 16.36
CA TYR A 445 25.60 -23.73 16.88
C TYR A 445 25.27 -23.77 18.37
N LEU A 446 25.53 -22.70 19.15
CA LEU A 446 25.09 -22.64 20.54
C LEU A 446 23.57 -22.40 20.68
N ARG A 447 22.88 -22.12 19.57
CA ARG A 447 21.42 -21.99 19.54
C ARG A 447 20.76 -23.33 19.88
N PRO A 448 19.66 -23.35 20.67
CA PRO A 448 19.04 -24.59 21.11
C PRO A 448 18.71 -25.60 19.99
N ARG A 449 18.21 -25.11 18.86
CA ARG A 449 17.86 -25.95 17.71
C ARG A 449 19.05 -26.55 16.98
N LEU A 450 20.25 -25.97 17.12
CA LEU A 450 21.46 -26.39 16.41
C LEU A 450 22.46 -27.11 17.32
N PHE A 451 22.36 -26.91 18.64
CA PHE A 451 23.31 -27.37 19.66
C PHE A 451 23.70 -28.83 19.53
N ILE A 452 22.75 -29.70 19.24
CA ILE A 452 22.99 -31.14 19.13
C ILE A 452 24.00 -31.50 18.03
N THR A 453 24.10 -30.69 16.97
CA THR A 453 25.05 -30.95 15.88
C THR A 453 26.50 -30.81 16.31
N LEU A 454 26.75 -30.01 17.35
CA LEU A 454 28.06 -29.84 17.96
C LEU A 454 28.32 -30.87 19.06
N ALA A 455 27.29 -31.18 19.85
CA ALA A 455 27.45 -32.00 21.06
C ALA A 455 27.59 -33.49 20.78
N ILE A 456 27.02 -33.99 19.67
CA ILE A 456 26.89 -35.42 19.43
C ILE A 456 27.33 -35.77 17.99
N PRO A 457 28.12 -36.84 17.79
CA PRO A 457 28.43 -37.41 16.47
C PRO A 457 27.19 -37.78 15.63
N GLU A 458 27.32 -37.82 14.31
CA GLU A 458 26.17 -38.01 13.39
C GLU A 458 25.42 -39.32 13.59
N ASP A 459 26.15 -40.42 13.77
CA ASP A 459 25.61 -41.76 14.03
C ASP A 459 24.75 -41.78 15.30
N VAL A 460 25.27 -41.19 16.39
CA VAL A 460 24.57 -41.12 17.67
C VAL A 460 23.34 -40.19 17.60
N ARG A 461 23.36 -39.15 16.75
CA ARG A 461 22.17 -38.29 16.54
C ARG A 461 21.01 -39.05 15.89
N ARG A 462 21.29 -39.94 14.92
CA ARG A 462 20.24 -40.78 14.30
C ARG A 462 19.62 -41.70 15.34
N ASP A 463 20.45 -42.34 16.17
CA ASP A 463 19.98 -43.20 17.24
C ASP A 463 19.12 -42.44 18.26
N LEU A 464 19.49 -41.20 18.59
CA LEU A 464 18.72 -40.33 19.50
C LEU A 464 17.34 -39.96 18.95
N VAL A 465 17.24 -39.63 17.66
CA VAL A 465 15.94 -39.33 17.02
C VAL A 465 15.05 -40.57 17.01
N LEU A 466 15.62 -41.75 16.69
CA LEU A 466 14.91 -43.02 16.72
C LEU A 466 14.47 -43.39 18.15
N ALA A 467 15.32 -43.18 19.16
CA ALA A 467 15.00 -43.40 20.56
C ALA A 467 13.78 -42.59 21.00
N ALA A 468 13.78 -41.29 20.68
CA ALA A 468 12.69 -40.39 21.05
C ALA A 468 11.38 -40.71 20.31
N ALA A 469 11.48 -41.32 19.12
CA ALA A 469 10.32 -41.79 18.37
C ALA A 469 9.75 -43.13 18.88
N TYR A 470 10.59 -43.96 19.54
CA TYR A 470 10.23 -45.27 20.10
C TYR A 470 10.65 -45.43 21.58
N PRO A 471 10.09 -44.61 22.51
CA PRO A 471 10.51 -44.66 23.91
C PRO A 471 10.15 -45.97 24.63
N GLU A 472 9.10 -46.69 24.19
CA GLU A 472 8.61 -47.93 24.85
C GLU A 472 9.49 -49.18 24.60
N ARG A 473 10.74 -49.03 24.16
CA ARG A 473 11.71 -50.11 23.84
C ARG A 473 11.31 -51.08 22.72
N ASP A 474 10.22 -50.85 22.00
CA ASP A 474 9.86 -51.56 20.76
C ASP A 474 10.52 -50.93 19.52
N CYS A 475 11.79 -50.53 19.60
CA CYS A 475 12.50 -50.02 18.43
C CYS A 475 12.76 -51.18 17.45
N PRO A 476 12.27 -51.12 16.20
CA PRO A 476 12.39 -52.23 15.24
C PRO A 476 13.82 -52.42 14.70
N VAL A 477 14.76 -51.54 15.05
CA VAL A 477 16.13 -51.53 14.54
C VAL A 477 17.08 -51.95 15.66
N SER A 478 18.03 -52.85 15.36
CA SER A 478 19.21 -53.02 16.21
C SER A 478 20.03 -51.73 16.16
N LEU A 479 19.76 -50.84 17.12
CA LEU A 479 20.54 -49.63 17.34
C LEU A 479 21.97 -50.04 17.71
N LEU A 480 22.95 -49.33 17.19
CA LEU A 480 24.35 -49.56 17.56
C LEU A 480 24.48 -49.27 19.07
N PRO A 481 25.15 -50.13 19.86
CA PRO A 481 25.48 -49.79 21.23
C PRO A 481 26.42 -48.58 21.23
N GLY A 482 25.85 -47.39 21.39
CA GLY A 482 26.57 -46.13 21.52
C GLY A 482 26.80 -45.78 22.99
N TYR A 483 27.86 -45.03 23.27
CA TYR A 483 28.07 -44.42 24.58
C TYR A 483 26.85 -43.52 24.90
N HIS A 484 26.22 -43.77 26.05
CA HIS A 484 25.11 -42.98 26.62
C HIS A 484 23.71 -43.07 26.00
N TYR A 485 23.43 -43.99 25.08
CA TYR A 485 22.06 -44.20 24.54
C TYR A 485 21.03 -44.50 25.65
N ASP A 486 21.29 -45.53 26.47
CA ASP A 486 20.40 -45.94 27.57
C ASP A 486 20.25 -44.88 28.67
N GLU A 487 21.27 -44.03 28.83
CA GLU A 487 21.23 -42.90 29.76
C GLU A 487 20.34 -41.79 29.22
N PHE A 488 20.44 -41.49 27.93
CA PHE A 488 19.56 -40.52 27.29
C PHE A 488 18.10 -40.98 27.32
N CYS A 489 17.78 -42.23 26.96
CA CYS A 489 16.40 -42.75 27.01
C CYS A 489 15.80 -42.61 28.41
N ARG A 490 16.54 -43.00 29.45
CA ARG A 490 16.10 -42.85 30.84
C ARG A 490 15.90 -41.39 31.24
N ALA A 491 16.81 -40.50 30.83
CA ALA A 491 16.70 -39.08 31.08
C ALA A 491 15.49 -38.46 30.37
N PHE A 492 15.22 -38.89 29.12
CA PHE A 492 14.09 -38.44 28.32
C PHE A 492 12.74 -38.94 28.87
N GLU A 493 12.63 -40.22 29.22
CA GLU A 493 11.45 -40.79 29.89
C GLU A 493 11.20 -40.10 31.24
N GLY A 494 12.27 -39.88 32.02
CA GLY A 494 12.21 -39.11 33.26
C GLY A 494 11.75 -37.66 33.03
N ALA A 495 12.19 -37.04 31.94
CA ALA A 495 11.81 -35.68 31.57
C ALA A 495 10.34 -35.56 31.20
N LEU A 496 9.77 -36.53 30.47
CA LEU A 496 8.34 -36.63 30.18
C LEU A 496 7.53 -36.89 31.46
N THR A 497 7.98 -37.81 32.31
CA THR A 497 7.27 -38.20 33.55
C THR A 497 7.25 -37.06 34.57
N SER A 498 8.34 -36.30 34.66
CA SER A 498 8.45 -35.12 35.53
C SER A 498 7.77 -33.86 34.99
N GLY A 499 7.32 -33.88 33.73
CA GLY A 499 6.71 -32.73 33.06
C GLY A 499 7.71 -31.64 32.61
N SER A 500 9.01 -31.92 32.64
CA SER A 500 10.03 -30.99 32.10
C SER A 500 10.01 -30.88 30.58
N ILE A 501 9.53 -31.93 29.91
CA ILE A 501 9.10 -31.90 28.51
C ILE A 501 7.59 -32.14 28.51
N ASP A 502 6.84 -31.28 27.83
CA ASP A 502 5.38 -31.42 27.71
C ASP A 502 5.03 -32.67 26.90
N ALA A 503 4.27 -33.58 27.51
CA ALA A 503 3.89 -34.85 26.90
C ALA A 503 2.96 -34.69 25.69
N ASN A 504 2.12 -33.65 25.67
CA ASN A 504 1.26 -33.34 24.52
C ASN A 504 2.10 -32.81 23.35
N GLU A 505 3.01 -31.86 23.62
CA GLU A 505 3.93 -31.33 22.61
C GLU A 505 4.79 -32.46 22.01
N TRP A 506 5.30 -33.37 22.85
CA TRP A 506 6.01 -34.55 22.38
C TRP A 506 5.11 -35.47 21.53
N SER A 507 3.86 -35.70 21.94
CA SER A 507 2.93 -36.57 21.22
C SER A 507 2.65 -36.07 19.80
N GLU A 508 2.62 -34.75 19.59
CA GLU A 508 2.49 -34.12 18.28
C GLU A 508 3.77 -34.20 17.43
N LEU A 509 4.95 -34.09 18.07
CA LEU A 509 6.25 -34.17 17.39
C LEU A 509 6.61 -35.60 16.98
N ARG A 510 6.26 -36.60 17.79
CA ARG A 510 6.69 -38.00 17.63
C ARG A 510 6.45 -38.58 16.22
N PRO A 511 5.28 -38.42 15.58
CA PRO A 511 5.04 -38.96 14.23
C PRO A 511 5.96 -38.36 13.16
N HIS A 512 6.37 -37.09 13.34
CA HIS A 512 7.24 -36.38 12.40
C HIS A 512 8.68 -36.90 12.49
N LEU A 513 9.16 -37.23 13.70
CA LEU A 513 10.51 -37.77 13.92
C LEU A 513 10.76 -39.08 13.16
N LEU A 514 9.73 -39.91 12.99
CA LEU A 514 9.80 -41.17 12.25
C LEU A 514 10.05 -40.98 10.75
N GLN A 515 9.66 -39.83 10.20
CA GLN A 515 9.78 -39.50 8.78
C GLN A 515 10.86 -38.45 8.53
N ALA A 516 11.54 -37.98 9.58
CA ALA A 516 12.47 -36.88 9.50
C ALA A 516 13.75 -37.29 8.76
N ASP A 517 14.14 -36.49 7.77
CA ASP A 517 15.41 -36.64 7.08
C ASP A 517 16.49 -35.86 7.83
N LEU A 518 17.19 -36.56 8.74
CA LEU A 518 18.21 -35.97 9.58
C LEU A 518 19.39 -35.41 8.76
N ASP A 519 19.75 -36.08 7.66
CA ASP A 519 20.89 -35.68 6.83
C ASP A 519 20.55 -34.38 6.10
N ALA A 520 19.35 -34.30 5.51
CA ALA A 520 18.86 -33.06 4.91
C ALA A 520 18.81 -31.92 5.92
N TRP A 521 18.32 -32.17 7.14
CA TRP A 521 18.27 -31.16 8.19
C TRP A 521 19.66 -30.66 8.60
N GLN A 522 20.65 -31.55 8.73
CA GLN A 522 22.03 -31.16 9.07
C GLN A 522 22.69 -30.31 7.98
N ILE A 523 22.45 -30.65 6.70
CA ILE A 523 22.91 -29.81 5.58
C ILE A 523 22.30 -28.40 5.70
N ARG A 524 21.01 -28.31 6.08
CA ARG A 524 20.32 -27.03 6.26
C ARG A 524 20.82 -26.28 7.49
N ALA A 525 21.22 -26.97 8.56
CA ALA A 525 21.87 -26.37 9.72
C ALA A 525 23.21 -25.70 9.33
N GLU A 526 24.02 -26.37 8.51
CA GLU A 526 25.27 -25.79 7.98
C GLU A 526 25.01 -24.57 7.08
N MET A 527 23.97 -24.61 6.26
CA MET A 527 23.54 -23.46 5.45
C MET A 527 23.12 -22.28 6.33
N LEU A 528 22.27 -22.52 7.34
CA LEU A 528 21.84 -21.49 8.29
C LEU A 528 23.04 -20.84 8.99
N ALA A 529 23.97 -21.64 9.52
CA ALA A 529 25.20 -21.14 10.13
C ALA A 529 26.01 -20.30 9.13
N SER A 530 26.15 -20.76 7.88
CA SER A 530 26.89 -20.05 6.83
C SER A 530 26.25 -18.72 6.43
N ARG A 531 24.92 -18.65 6.40
CA ARG A 531 24.14 -17.42 6.15
C ARG A 531 24.30 -16.41 7.29
N VAL A 532 24.30 -16.88 8.55
CA VAL A 532 24.61 -16.04 9.72
C VAL A 532 26.03 -15.48 9.64
N GLY A 533 27.00 -16.30 9.25
CA GLY A 533 28.37 -15.87 8.98
C GLY A 533 28.42 -14.77 7.93
N LEU A 534 27.76 -14.96 6.78
CA LEU A 534 27.71 -13.98 5.70
C LEU A 534 27.04 -12.67 6.14
N LEU A 535 25.97 -12.74 6.93
CA LEU A 535 25.30 -11.56 7.46
C LEU A 535 26.26 -10.72 8.32
N ALA A 536 27.05 -11.40 9.18
CA ALA A 536 28.01 -10.78 10.07
C ALA A 536 29.21 -10.15 9.32
N CYS A 537 29.76 -10.82 8.30
CA CYS A 537 30.95 -10.34 7.59
C CYS A 537 30.66 -9.47 6.35
N GLY A 538 29.50 -9.62 5.72
CA GLY A 538 29.11 -8.84 4.55
C GLY A 538 29.92 -9.05 3.26
N ASP A 539 30.83 -10.03 3.22
CA ASP A 539 31.71 -10.27 2.07
C ASP A 539 31.55 -11.71 1.58
N VAL A 540 30.90 -11.86 0.41
CA VAL A 540 30.66 -13.17 -0.22
C VAL A 540 31.98 -13.83 -0.60
N THR A 541 32.97 -13.07 -1.07
CA THR A 541 34.28 -13.64 -1.48
C THR A 541 34.96 -14.32 -0.29
N LEU A 542 34.93 -13.68 0.88
CA LEU A 542 35.51 -14.24 2.10
C LEU A 542 34.72 -15.46 2.60
N ALA A 543 33.38 -15.37 2.61
CA ALA A 543 32.53 -16.51 3.00
C ALA A 543 32.79 -17.74 2.11
N LEU A 544 32.91 -17.56 0.79
CA LEU A 544 33.19 -18.65 -0.15
C LEU A 544 34.59 -19.24 0.04
N ASN A 545 35.60 -18.41 0.32
CA ASN A 545 36.95 -18.90 0.61
C ASN A 545 37.00 -19.72 1.91
N GLY A 546 36.26 -19.30 2.95
CA GLY A 546 36.11 -20.04 4.20
C GLY A 546 35.47 -21.41 3.99
N LEU A 547 34.42 -21.50 3.15
CA LEU A 547 33.78 -22.78 2.82
C LEU A 547 34.68 -23.72 2.01
N ARG A 548 35.51 -23.19 1.09
CA ARG A 548 36.44 -24.00 0.27
C ARG A 548 37.51 -24.72 1.09
N ARG A 549 38.04 -24.06 2.12
CA ARG A 549 39.15 -24.58 2.94
C ARG A 549 38.69 -25.60 3.98
N ARG A 550 37.38 -25.74 4.21
CA ARG A 550 36.84 -26.44 5.36
C ARG A 550 36.42 -27.87 5.03
N ARG A 551 36.73 -28.78 5.95
CA ARG A 551 36.01 -30.07 6.07
C ARG A 551 34.80 -29.84 6.97
N VAL A 552 33.61 -30.14 6.47
CA VAL A 552 32.37 -30.03 7.25
C VAL A 552 32.37 -31.22 8.23
N PRO A 553 32.54 -31.01 9.55
CA PRO A 553 32.82 -32.12 10.45
C PRO A 553 31.56 -32.96 10.76
N PHE A 554 30.37 -32.38 10.56
CA PHE A 554 29.13 -32.89 11.14
C PHE A 554 28.02 -33.09 10.12
N SER A 555 28.28 -32.98 8.82
CA SER A 555 27.28 -33.30 7.79
C SER A 555 27.93 -33.79 6.49
N SER A 556 27.13 -34.45 5.67
CA SER A 556 27.47 -34.83 4.30
C SER A 556 27.41 -33.67 3.29
N ALA A 557 27.23 -32.42 3.76
CA ALA A 557 27.14 -31.25 2.89
C ALA A 557 28.44 -31.07 2.08
N SER A 558 28.33 -31.09 0.76
CA SER A 558 29.48 -30.75 -0.08
C SER A 558 29.80 -29.25 0.03
N PRO A 559 31.09 -28.84 0.00
CA PRO A 559 31.45 -27.43 0.00
C PRO A 559 30.76 -26.65 -1.13
N LEU A 560 30.61 -27.27 -2.31
CA LEU A 560 29.92 -26.66 -3.45
C LEU A 560 28.45 -26.36 -3.15
N GLN A 561 27.75 -27.25 -2.44
CA GLN A 561 26.35 -27.08 -2.08
C GLN A 561 26.17 -25.89 -1.11
N LEU A 562 27.04 -25.77 -0.10
CA LEU A 562 27.01 -24.63 0.82
C LEU A 562 27.36 -23.31 0.13
N MET A 563 28.35 -23.35 -0.77
CA MET A 563 28.73 -22.18 -1.57
C MET A 563 27.57 -21.69 -2.45
N ARG A 564 26.84 -22.60 -3.10
CA ARG A 564 25.65 -22.24 -3.90
C ARG A 564 24.57 -21.59 -3.05
N ASP A 565 24.31 -22.10 -1.85
CA ASP A 565 23.35 -21.50 -0.91
C ASP A 565 23.76 -20.09 -0.48
N VAL A 566 25.03 -19.89 -0.09
CA VAL A 566 25.55 -18.57 0.30
C VAL A 566 25.42 -17.57 -0.85
N VAL A 567 25.73 -18.00 -2.09
CA VAL A 567 25.61 -17.14 -3.27
C VAL A 567 24.15 -16.75 -3.52
N THR A 568 23.22 -17.71 -3.57
CA THR A 568 21.81 -17.43 -3.87
C THR A 568 21.17 -16.59 -2.77
N PHE A 569 21.50 -16.85 -1.51
CA PHE A 569 21.04 -16.06 -0.36
C PHE A 569 21.55 -14.62 -0.42
N SER A 570 22.83 -14.41 -0.77
CA SER A 570 23.47 -13.07 -0.77
C SER A 570 22.84 -12.07 -1.74
N ILE A 571 22.15 -12.54 -2.77
CA ILE A 571 21.45 -11.72 -3.75
C ILE A 571 19.94 -11.67 -3.52
N GLY A 572 19.44 -12.35 -2.48
CA GLY A 572 18.03 -12.44 -2.13
C GLY A 572 17.53 -11.28 -1.26
N GLU A 573 16.22 -11.09 -1.22
CA GLU A 573 15.62 -9.94 -0.53
C GLU A 573 15.76 -10.02 0.99
N ASN A 574 15.62 -11.22 1.58
CA ASN A 574 15.81 -11.43 3.01
C ASN A 574 17.18 -10.96 3.49
N TYR A 575 18.24 -11.27 2.73
CA TYR A 575 19.60 -10.82 3.07
C TYR A 575 19.72 -9.30 3.03
N MET A 576 19.19 -8.66 1.98
CA MET A 576 19.25 -7.20 1.82
C MET A 576 18.50 -6.49 2.94
N GLN A 577 17.29 -6.94 3.28
CA GLN A 577 16.49 -6.36 4.36
C GLN A 577 17.19 -6.51 5.71
N LEU A 578 17.74 -7.69 6.03
CA LEU A 578 18.48 -7.91 7.27
C LEU A 578 19.71 -7.00 7.38
N ARG A 579 20.47 -6.86 6.28
CA ARG A 579 21.65 -5.97 6.24
C ARG A 579 21.27 -4.50 6.45
N LEU A 580 20.18 -4.04 5.85
CA LEU A 580 19.69 -2.68 6.01
C LEU A 580 19.23 -2.41 7.44
N GLN A 581 18.38 -3.28 7.98
CA GLN A 581 17.77 -3.11 9.30
C GLN A 581 18.76 -3.25 10.46
N LEU A 582 19.75 -4.14 10.35
CA LEU A 582 20.65 -4.44 11.45
C LEU A 582 21.91 -3.58 11.45
N LEU A 583 22.38 -3.13 10.28
CA LEU A 583 23.69 -2.47 10.14
C LEU A 583 23.59 -1.02 9.65
N GLY A 584 22.39 -0.52 9.34
CA GLY A 584 22.19 0.86 8.89
C GLY A 584 22.93 1.19 7.58
N LEU A 585 23.21 0.18 6.77
CA LEU A 585 23.94 0.31 5.51
C LEU A 585 22.94 0.64 4.40
N ALA A 586 22.80 1.95 4.14
CA ALA A 586 22.22 2.50 2.90
C ALA A 586 23.30 2.74 1.83
#